data_AF-A0A523V0Y7-F1
#
_entry.id   AF-A0A523V0Y7-F1
#
_cell.length_a   1.000
_cell.length_b   1.000
_cell.length_c   1.000
_cell.angle_alpha   90.00
_cell.angle_beta   90.00
_cell.angle_gamma   90.00
#
_symmetry.space_group_name_H-M   'P 1'
#
loop_
_entity.id
_entity.type
_entity.pdbx_description
1 polymer ?
#
loop_
_entity_poly.entity_id
_entity_poly.type
_entity_poly.pdbx_seq_one_letter_code
_entity_poly.pdbx_strand_id
1 'polypeptide(L)'
;MELTEKAIVLNKKDNVATALADLEAGSSVELDAGDKLLTVKLTSKVPFGHKFSLTHIETGTPVIKYGETIGNASATINAGDYVHVHNVVSTRGSAGDKGGAR
;
A
#
# COMPACT_ATOMS: atom_id res chain seq x y z
N MET A 1 -3.96 25.69 -12.30
CA MET A 1 -3.16 24.45 -12.31
C MET A 1 -4.08 23.36 -11.86
N GLU A 2 -4.34 22.40 -12.74
CA GLU A 2 -5.13 21.21 -12.41
C GLU A 2 -4.28 20.34 -11.49
N LEU A 3 -4.73 20.11 -10.25
CA LEU A 3 -4.10 19.13 -9.38
C LEU A 3 -4.46 17.76 -9.94
N THR A 4 -3.62 17.24 -10.84
CA THR A 4 -3.79 15.88 -11.34
C THR A 4 -3.44 14.94 -10.20
N GLU A 5 -4.43 14.22 -9.66
CA GLU A 5 -4.20 13.23 -8.62
C GLU A 5 -3.22 12.16 -9.14
N LYS A 6 -2.04 12.08 -8.52
CA LYS A 6 -0.98 11.15 -8.92
C LYS A 6 -1.07 9.80 -8.21
N ALA A 7 -1.93 9.70 -7.21
CA ALA A 7 -2.18 8.48 -6.46
C ALA A 7 -3.58 8.51 -5.86
N ILE A 8 -4.12 7.31 -5.55
CA ILE A 8 -5.46 7.16 -5.00
C ILE A 8 -5.51 6.26 -3.77
N VAL A 9 -6.28 6.71 -2.78
CA VAL A 9 -6.72 5.95 -1.62
C VAL A 9 -8.22 5.75 -1.75
N LEU A 10 -8.69 4.51 -1.61
CA LEU A 10 -10.08 4.16 -1.90
C LEU A 10 -10.90 3.93 -0.64
N ASN A 11 -10.24 3.75 0.50
CA ASN A 11 -10.89 3.58 1.78
C ASN A 11 -10.05 4.23 2.87
N LYS A 12 -10.68 4.86 3.87
CA LYS A 12 -10.00 5.45 5.03
C LYS A 12 -9.18 4.46 5.87
N LYS A 13 -9.47 3.16 5.74
CA LYS A 13 -8.71 2.09 6.40
C LYS A 13 -7.45 1.67 5.61
N ASP A 14 -7.31 2.12 4.37
CA ASP A 14 -6.15 1.77 3.54
C ASP A 14 -4.87 2.30 4.21
N ASN A 15 -3.85 1.44 4.28
CA ASN A 15 -2.49 1.85 4.69
C ASN A 15 -1.54 1.96 3.49
N VAL A 16 -2.05 1.80 2.27
CA VAL A 16 -1.33 1.95 1.00
C VAL A 16 -2.15 2.72 -0.04
N ALA A 17 -1.47 3.51 -0.86
CA ALA A 17 -2.05 4.16 -2.03
C ALA A 17 -1.64 3.44 -3.32
N THR A 18 -2.44 3.61 -4.38
CA THR A 18 -2.11 3.13 -5.73
C THR A 18 -1.67 4.32 -6.58
N ALA A 19 -0.55 4.21 -7.28
CA ALA A 19 -0.06 5.24 -8.19
C ALA A 19 -0.91 5.33 -9.47
N LEU A 20 -1.26 6.55 -9.87
CA LEU A 20 -2.01 6.87 -11.10
C LEU A 20 -1.10 7.41 -12.22
N ALA A 21 0.20 7.47 -11.96
CA ALA A 21 1.27 7.74 -12.94
C ALA A 21 2.55 7.02 -12.47
N ASP A 22 3.59 7.03 -13.29
CA ASP A 22 4.93 6.70 -12.81
C ASP A 22 5.42 7.79 -11.84
N LEU A 23 5.85 7.38 -10.65
CA LEU A 23 6.29 8.28 -9.59
C LEU A 23 7.78 8.06 -9.29
N GLU A 24 8.53 9.15 -9.23
CA GLU A 24 9.97 9.11 -9.04
C GLU A 24 10.37 9.07 -7.56
N ALA A 25 11.51 8.43 -7.29
CA ALA A 25 12.09 8.40 -5.94
C ALA A 25 12.36 9.81 -5.43
N GLY A 26 12.09 10.05 -4.14
CA GLY A 26 12.28 11.34 -3.49
C GLY A 26 11.18 12.37 -3.76
N SER A 27 10.25 12.11 -4.67
CA SER A 27 9.10 12.99 -4.91
C SER A 27 8.10 12.93 -3.76
N SER A 28 7.43 14.06 -3.49
CA SER A 28 6.30 14.13 -2.57
C SER A 28 5.00 13.99 -3.34
N VAL A 29 4.13 13.10 -2.87
CA VAL A 29 2.80 12.88 -3.41
C VAL A 29 1.79 13.40 -2.40
N GLU A 30 0.95 14.33 -2.85
CA GLU A 30 -0.22 14.78 -2.10
C GLU A 30 -1.43 13.95 -2.53
N LEU A 31 -2.20 13.47 -1.56
CA LEU A 31 -3.37 12.63 -1.80
C LEU A 31 -4.41 12.82 -0.70
N ASP A 32 -5.68 12.66 -1.08
CA ASP A 32 -6.78 12.55 -0.12
C ASP A 32 -6.88 11.11 0.39
N ALA A 33 -6.83 10.93 1.71
CA ALA A 33 -6.99 9.64 2.39
C ALA A 33 -8.37 9.51 3.09
N GLY A 34 -9.38 10.22 2.59
CA GLY A 34 -10.77 10.23 3.04
C GLY A 34 -11.02 11.25 4.14
N ASP A 35 -10.32 11.12 5.27
CA ASP A 35 -10.54 11.98 6.45
C ASP A 35 -9.48 13.09 6.57
N LYS A 36 -8.43 13.05 5.73
CA LYS A 36 -7.30 13.98 5.76
C LYS A 36 -6.55 14.01 4.44
N LEU A 37 -5.95 15.16 4.14
CA LEU A 37 -4.90 15.28 3.13
C LEU A 37 -3.57 14.75 3.71
N LEU A 38 -2.88 13.94 2.92
CA LEU A 38 -1.57 13.38 3.25
C LEU A 38 -0.53 13.81 2.22
N THR A 39 0.67 14.11 2.69
CA THR A 39 1.87 14.25 1.86
C THR A 39 2.82 13.12 2.20
N VAL A 40 3.14 12.26 1.23
CA VAL A 40 4.05 11.14 1.40
C VAL A 40 5.25 11.32 0.47
N LYS A 41 6.46 11.26 1.03
CA LYS A 41 7.71 11.28 0.25
C LYS A 41 8.10 9.85 -0.13
N LEU A 42 8.25 9.59 -1.43
CA LEU A 42 8.61 8.26 -1.91
C LEU A 42 10.09 7.96 -1.66
N THR A 43 10.40 6.73 -1.26
CA THR A 43 11.78 6.27 -1.04
C THR A 43 12.39 5.62 -2.29
N SER A 44 11.54 5.20 -3.23
CA SER A 44 11.91 4.53 -4.47
C SER A 44 10.92 4.87 -5.59
N LYS A 45 11.25 4.51 -6.83
CA LYS A 45 10.34 4.64 -7.96
C LYS A 45 9.12 3.74 -7.76
N VAL A 46 7.92 4.26 -8.01
CA VAL A 46 6.66 3.52 -7.97
C VAL A 46 6.02 3.58 -9.35
N PRO A 47 5.96 2.45 -10.09
CA PRO A 47 5.31 2.42 -11.40
C PRO A 47 3.81 2.72 -11.34
N PHE A 48 3.23 3.14 -12.46
CA PHE A 48 1.78 3.22 -12.64
C PHE A 48 1.06 1.93 -12.20
N GLY A 49 -0.04 2.08 -11.45
CA GLY A 49 -0.87 0.96 -10.96
C GLY A 49 -0.29 0.21 -9.76
N HIS A 50 0.94 0.54 -9.33
CA HIS A 50 1.60 -0.11 -8.21
C HIS A 50 1.34 0.64 -6.90
N LYS A 51 1.67 0.01 -5.77
CA LYS A 51 1.34 0.53 -4.45
C LYS A 51 2.56 1.11 -3.73
N PHE A 52 2.33 2.11 -2.90
CA PHE A 52 3.29 2.56 -1.90
C PHE A 52 2.63 2.73 -0.54
N SER A 53 3.42 2.65 0.52
CA SER A 53 2.91 2.73 1.88
C SER A 53 2.59 4.16 2.30
N LEU A 54 1.48 4.36 3.00
CA LEU A 54 1.10 5.65 3.59
C LEU A 54 1.66 5.85 4.99
N THR A 55 2.09 4.75 5.63
CA THR A 55 2.53 4.70 7.02
C THR A 55 3.66 3.69 7.18
N HIS A 56 4.27 3.65 8.37
CA HIS A 56 5.05 2.49 8.78
C HIS A 56 4.14 1.27 8.95
N ILE A 57 4.57 0.13 8.41
CA ILE A 57 3.92 -1.19 8.50
C ILE A 57 5.00 -2.18 8.97
N GLU A 58 4.81 -2.71 10.17
CA GLU A 58 5.75 -3.67 10.75
C GLU A 58 5.67 -5.03 10.04
N THR A 59 6.79 -5.78 10.04
CA THR A 59 6.82 -7.14 9.50
C THR A 59 5.73 -8.01 10.15
N GLY A 60 5.02 -8.80 9.35
CA GLY A 60 3.92 -9.67 9.78
C GLY A 60 2.58 -8.98 9.94
N THR A 61 2.51 -7.65 9.87
CA THR A 61 1.24 -6.92 10.02
C THR A 61 0.48 -6.77 8.70
N PRO A 62 -0.85 -6.52 8.75
CA PRO A 62 -1.68 -6.43 7.55
C PRO A 62 -1.33 -5.24 6.64
N VAL A 63 -1.25 -5.52 5.34
CA VAL A 63 -1.33 -4.53 4.27
C VAL A 63 -2.80 -4.45 3.85
N ILE A 64 -3.38 -3.25 3.97
CA ILE A 64 -4.82 -3.00 3.83
C ILE A 64 -5.06 -2.15 2.59
N LYS A 65 -5.88 -2.67 1.67
CA LYS A 65 -6.35 -1.96 0.48
C LYS A 65 -7.82 -2.28 0.23
N TYR A 66 -8.59 -1.28 -0.20
CA TYR A 66 -10.05 -1.35 -0.33
C TYR A 66 -10.74 -1.59 1.02
N GLY A 67 -10.08 -1.22 2.13
CA GLY A 67 -10.54 -1.52 3.49
C GLY A 67 -10.39 -2.97 3.94
N GLU A 68 -9.77 -3.83 3.13
CA GLU A 68 -9.56 -5.25 3.39
C GLU A 68 -8.08 -5.61 3.44
N THR A 69 -7.74 -6.67 4.18
CA THR A 69 -6.37 -7.20 4.17
C THR A 69 -6.08 -7.88 2.84
N ILE A 70 -5.09 -7.39 2.11
CA ILE A 70 -4.64 -7.98 0.83
C ILE A 70 -3.41 -8.87 0.98
N GLY A 71 -2.76 -8.82 2.14
CA GLY A 71 -1.54 -9.55 2.45
C GLY A 71 -0.97 -9.10 3.78
N ASN A 72 0.11 -9.74 4.21
CA ASN A 72 0.90 -9.31 5.35
C ASN A 72 2.28 -8.88 4.88
N ALA A 73 2.86 -7.88 5.53
CA ALA A 73 4.20 -7.42 5.21
C ALA A 73 5.22 -8.54 5.51
N SER A 74 6.04 -8.93 4.53
CA SER A 74 7.11 -9.92 4.74
C SER A 74 8.42 -9.31 5.24
N ALA A 75 8.50 -7.98 5.23
CA ALA A 75 9.55 -7.17 5.81
C ALA A 75 8.93 -5.86 6.31
N THR A 76 9.67 -5.10 7.09
CA THR A 76 9.23 -3.78 7.54
C THR A 76 9.12 -2.84 6.33
N ILE A 77 8.01 -2.12 6.23
CA ILE A 77 7.71 -1.17 5.14
C ILE A 77 7.53 0.21 5.76
N ASN A 78 8.38 1.17 5.40
CA ASN A 78 8.24 2.55 5.87
C ASN A 78 7.25 3.33 5.01
N ALA A 79 6.78 4.47 5.52
CA ALA A 79 5.97 5.38 4.71
C ALA A 79 6.74 5.80 3.45
N GLY A 80 6.08 5.74 2.30
CA GLY A 80 6.66 6.03 0.99
C GLY A 80 7.40 4.88 0.32
N ASP A 81 7.56 3.73 1.00
CA ASP A 81 8.18 2.55 0.40
C ASP A 81 7.27 1.93 -0.66
N TYR A 82 7.89 1.41 -1.71
CA TYR A 82 7.20 0.66 -2.77
C TYR A 82 6.70 -0.68 -2.23
N VAL A 83 5.40 -0.94 -2.37
CA VAL A 83 4.71 -2.12 -1.84
C VAL A 83 4.36 -3.09 -2.97
N HIS A 84 5.00 -4.26 -2.97
CA HIS A 84 4.77 -5.33 -3.95
C HIS A 84 5.11 -6.72 -3.36
N VAL A 85 5.05 -7.76 -4.17
CA VAL A 85 5.34 -9.16 -3.79
C VAL A 85 6.70 -9.39 -3.11
N HIS A 86 7.68 -8.49 -3.23
CA HIS A 86 8.97 -8.64 -2.56
C HIS A 86 8.88 -8.33 -1.06
N ASN A 87 7.93 -7.50 -0.63
CA ASN A 87 7.71 -7.11 0.77
C ASN A 87 6.29 -7.40 1.28
N VAL A 88 5.46 -8.09 0.49
CA VAL A 88 4.10 -8.52 0.87
C VAL A 88 3.84 -9.96 0.46
N VAL A 89 3.34 -10.76 1.39
CA VAL A 89 2.83 -12.11 1.12
C VAL A 89 1.30 -12.05 1.12
N SER A 90 0.68 -12.51 0.02
CA SER A 90 -0.78 -12.55 -0.11
C SER A 90 -1.39 -13.49 0.93
N THR A 91 -2.46 -13.04 1.59
CA THR A 91 -3.29 -13.88 2.47
C THR A 91 -4.25 -14.78 1.69
N ARG A 92 -4.54 -14.43 0.42
CA ARG A 92 -5.34 -15.24 -0.49
C ARG A 92 -4.41 -16.15 -1.30
N GLY A 93 -4.38 -17.43 -0.94
CA GLY A 93 -3.54 -18.46 -1.56
C GLY A 93 -2.88 -19.41 -0.57
N SER A 94 -2.76 -19.04 0.70
CA SER A 94 -2.42 -19.97 1.77
C SER A 94 -3.67 -20.77 2.11
N ALA A 95 -3.88 -21.85 1.36
CA ALA A 95 -4.76 -22.92 1.78
C ALA A 95 -4.32 -23.34 3.20
N GLY A 96 -5.08 -22.91 4.19
CA GLY A 96 -5.38 -23.80 5.29
C GLY A 96 -6.10 -24.99 4.69
N ASP A 97 -5.32 -25.99 4.23
CA ASP A 97 -5.71 -27.37 4.44
C ASP A 97 -5.85 -27.57 5.95
N LYS A 98 -7.01 -27.15 6.47
CA LYS A 98 -7.55 -27.72 7.69
C LYS A 98 -8.70 -28.58 7.22
N GLY A 99 -8.34 -29.78 6.78
CA GLY A 99 -9.24 -30.91 6.74
C GLY A 99 -10.15 -30.90 7.96
N GLY A 100 -11.44 -31.05 7.69
CA GLY A 100 -12.44 -31.26 8.71
C GLY A 100 -12.07 -32.48 9.56
N ALA A 101 -11.70 -32.20 10.79
CA ALA A 101 -11.82 -33.07 11.95
C ALA A 101 -11.83 -32.09 13.12
N ARG A 102 -12.92 -31.90 13.86
CA ARG A 102 -13.85 -32.87 14.44
C ARG A 102 -15.23 -32.23 14.58
#